data_AF-A0A7S0S2Q4-F1
#
_entry.id   AF-A0A7S0S2Q4-F1
#
_cell.length_a   1.000
_cell.length_b   1.000
_cell.length_c   1.000
_cell.angle_alpha   90.00
_cell.angle_beta   90.00
_cell.angle_gamma   90.00
#
_symmetry.space_group_name_H-M   'P 1'
#
loop_
_entity.id
_entity.type
_entity.pdbx_description
1 polymer ?
#
loop_
_entity_poly.entity_id
_entity_poly.type
_entity_poly.pdbx_seq_one_letter_code
_entity_poly.pdbx_strand_id
1 'polypeptide(L)'
;MCYCPPETKYGHKVAPGSPAGSPPLQVGRPMYYCFPETSASGVRLEWNQWPGRSWDDIMGPQGWCNADKPAKKCWCMLEGLGGDEFCSVTNLETVCPNQ
;
A
#
# COMPACT_ATOMS: atom_id res chain seq x y z
N MET A 1 -0.53 -10.69 -2.32
CA MET A 1 -0.84 -9.25 -2.24
C MET A 1 0.47 -8.50 -2.18
N CYS A 2 0.65 -7.48 -3.02
CA CYS A 2 1.86 -6.65 -3.00
C CYS A 2 1.64 -5.45 -2.08
N TYR A 3 2.72 -4.95 -1.48
CA TYR A 3 2.73 -3.74 -0.67
C TYR A 3 3.59 -2.68 -1.34
N CYS A 4 3.44 -1.44 -0.86
CA CYS A 4 4.33 -0.36 -1.26
C CYS A 4 5.81 -0.72 -1.00
N PRO A 5 6.72 -0.25 -1.87
CA PRO A 5 8.14 -0.59 -1.78
C PRO A 5 8.76 -0.09 -0.47
N PRO A 6 9.74 -0.80 0.11
CA PRO A 6 10.36 -0.44 1.40
C PRO A 6 10.98 0.97 1.43
N GLU A 7 11.40 1.48 0.27
CA GLU A 7 11.94 2.83 0.09
C GLU A 7 10.91 3.96 0.23
N THR A 8 9.62 3.64 0.18
CA THR A 8 8.53 4.62 0.33
C THR A 8 8.13 4.82 1.79
N LYS A 9 7.52 5.97 2.11
CA LYS A 9 7.08 6.28 3.49
C LYS A 9 6.19 5.18 4.07
N TYR A 10 5.25 4.68 3.26
CA TYR A 10 4.33 3.61 3.63
C TYR A 10 4.74 2.24 3.08
N GLY A 11 6.05 2.03 2.88
CA GLY A 11 6.61 0.77 2.43
C GLY A 11 6.47 -0.39 3.42
N HIS A 12 6.45 -1.61 2.91
CA HIS A 12 6.57 -2.81 3.73
C HIS A 12 8.02 -2.98 4.22
N LYS A 13 8.22 -3.13 5.53
CA LYS A 13 9.54 -3.34 6.15
C LYS A 13 9.53 -4.62 6.96
N VAL A 14 10.26 -5.62 6.46
CA VAL A 14 10.49 -6.88 7.16
C VAL A 14 11.36 -6.67 8.40
N ALA A 15 11.17 -7.51 9.41
CA ALA A 15 12.06 -7.53 10.57
C ALA A 15 13.37 -8.28 10.21
N PRO A 16 14.54 -7.61 10.27
CA PRO A 16 15.81 -8.22 9.86
C PRO A 16 16.21 -9.33 10.84
N GLY A 17 16.60 -10.49 10.30
CA GLY A 17 17.04 -11.64 11.10
C GLY A 17 15.91 -12.40 11.81
N SER A 18 14.65 -12.03 11.59
CA SER A 18 13.51 -12.74 12.17
C SER A 18 13.14 -13.97 11.35
N PRO A 19 12.64 -15.05 11.98
CA PRO A 19 12.12 -16.22 11.27
C PRO A 19 11.01 -15.85 10.27
N ALA A 20 10.90 -16.64 9.19
CA ALA A 20 9.77 -16.51 8.27
C ALA A 20 8.44 -16.59 9.03
N GLY A 21 7.53 -15.65 8.77
CA GLY A 21 6.25 -15.53 9.48
C GLY A 21 6.25 -14.59 10.68
N SER A 22 7.40 -14.03 11.06
CA SER A 22 7.44 -12.98 12.09
C SER A 22 6.73 -11.71 11.61
N PRO A 23 6.06 -10.97 12.52
CA PRO A 23 5.44 -9.69 12.15
C PRO A 23 6.46 -8.72 11.54
N PRO A 24 6.10 -7.99 10.47
CA PRO A 24 6.97 -6.97 9.90
C PRO A 24 7.09 -5.78 10.86
N LEU A 25 8.19 -5.04 10.78
CA LEU A 25 8.35 -3.76 11.48
C LEU A 25 7.33 -2.73 10.98
N GLN A 26 6.97 -2.84 9.70
CA GLN A 26 5.94 -2.03 9.06
C GLN A 26 5.22 -2.89 8.03
N VAL A 27 3.91 -3.11 8.18
CA VAL A 27 3.12 -3.86 7.19
C VAL A 27 3.12 -3.15 5.84
N GLY A 28 3.07 -1.81 5.85
CA GLY A 28 3.02 -0.98 4.66
C GLY A 28 1.62 -0.92 4.03
N ARG A 29 1.43 -0.01 3.07
CA ARG A 29 0.16 0.12 2.36
C ARG A 29 0.02 -1.00 1.32
N PRO A 30 -1.08 -1.76 1.32
CA PRO A 30 -1.33 -2.78 0.30
C PRO A 30 -1.63 -2.12 -1.05
N MET A 31 -1.25 -2.81 -2.12
CA MET A 31 -1.46 -2.42 -3.50
C MET A 31 -2.40 -3.42 -4.19
N TYR A 32 -3.66 -3.46 -3.75
CA TYR A 32 -4.66 -4.35 -4.35
C TYR A 32 -5.22 -3.70 -5.63
N TYR A 33 -4.94 -4.31 -6.79
CA TYR A 33 -5.27 -3.76 -8.12
C TYR A 33 -4.83 -2.30 -8.32
N CYS A 34 -3.73 -1.93 -7.67
CA CYS A 34 -3.20 -0.57 -7.68
C CYS A 34 -1.82 -0.52 -8.33
N PHE A 35 -1.69 -1.22 -9.44
CA PHE A 35 -0.48 -1.20 -10.23
C PHE A 35 -0.46 0.07 -11.08
N PRO A 36 0.71 0.71 -11.25
CA PRO A 36 0.86 1.84 -12.13
C PRO A 36 0.75 1.37 -13.60
N GLU A 37 0.09 2.16 -14.42
CA GLU A 37 -0.07 1.97 -15.87
C GLU A 37 1.19 2.33 -16.64
N THR A 38 2.05 3.15 -16.03
CA THR A 38 3.33 3.56 -16.59
C THR A 38 4.48 3.15 -15.67
N SER A 39 5.64 2.89 -16.25
CA SER A 39 6.90 2.80 -15.52
C SER A 39 7.33 4.18 -15.00
N ALA A 40 8.38 4.21 -14.16
CA ALA A 40 9.05 5.45 -13.76
C ALA A 40 9.55 6.30 -14.94
N SER A 41 9.81 5.69 -16.10
CA SER A 41 10.22 6.36 -17.34
C SER A 41 9.04 6.76 -18.25
N GLY A 42 7.79 6.57 -17.81
CA GLY A 42 6.59 6.91 -18.57
C GLY A 42 6.19 5.87 -19.61
N VAL A 43 6.85 4.71 -19.67
CA VAL A 43 6.51 3.63 -20.61
C VAL A 43 5.27 2.91 -20.12
N ARG A 44 4.25 2.79 -20.97
CA ARG A 44 3.02 2.05 -20.64
C ARG A 44 3.34 0.56 -20.39
N LEU A 45 2.88 0.06 -19.25
CA LEU A 45 3.02 -1.33 -18.83
C LEU A 45 1.82 -2.13 -19.35
N GLU A 46 2.01 -2.88 -20.45
CA GLU A 46 0.91 -3.62 -21.12
C GLU A 46 0.27 -4.71 -20.26
N TRP A 47 0.99 -5.21 -19.26
CA TRP A 47 0.47 -6.21 -18.33
C TRP A 47 -0.54 -5.63 -17.34
N ASN A 48 -0.60 -4.30 -17.18
CA ASN A 48 -1.55 -3.66 -16.29
C ASN A 48 -2.91 -3.48 -17.00
N GLN A 49 -3.87 -4.32 -16.63
CA GLN A 49 -5.24 -4.28 -17.14
C GLN A 49 -6.11 -3.20 -16.46
N TRP A 50 -5.56 -2.45 -15.50
CA TRP A 50 -6.28 -1.43 -14.73
C TRP A 50 -5.82 -0.01 -15.14
N PRO A 51 -6.46 0.60 -16.15
CA PRO A 51 -6.10 1.94 -16.60
C PRO A 51 -6.45 3.01 -15.56
N GLY A 52 -5.70 4.12 -15.55
CA GLY A 52 -6.06 5.33 -14.80
C GLY A 52 -5.20 5.65 -13.57
N ARG A 53 -4.03 5.03 -13.43
CA ARG A 53 -3.04 5.38 -12.39
C ARG A 53 -1.65 5.47 -13.01
N SER A 54 -1.08 6.67 -13.04
CA SER A 54 0.31 6.86 -13.45
C SER A 54 1.27 6.34 -12.39
N TRP A 55 2.55 6.18 -12.77
CA TRP A 55 3.62 5.95 -11.80
C TRP A 55 3.61 6.99 -10.66
N ASP A 56 3.41 8.26 -10.99
CA ASP A 56 3.42 9.36 -10.02
C ASP A 56 2.23 9.33 -9.06
N ASP A 57 1.07 8.83 -9.50
CA ASP A 57 -0.11 8.66 -8.64
C ASP A 57 0.12 7.61 -7.54
N ILE A 58 1.07 6.69 -7.74
CA ILE A 58 1.38 5.61 -6.80
C ILE A 58 2.65 5.90 -6.03
N MET A 59 3.73 6.20 -6.74
CA MET A 59 5.09 6.32 -6.21
C MET A 59 5.56 7.77 -6.13
N GLY A 60 4.81 8.73 -6.67
CA GLY A 60 5.17 10.15 -6.58
C GLY A 60 5.05 10.68 -5.15
N PRO A 61 5.45 11.95 -4.91
CA PRO A 61 5.39 12.57 -3.58
C PRO A 61 3.96 12.66 -3.03
N GLN A 62 2.98 12.84 -3.91
CA GLN A 62 1.55 12.87 -3.61
C GLN A 62 0.86 11.51 -3.86
N GLY A 63 1.65 10.48 -4.15
CA GLY A 63 1.17 9.16 -4.51
C GLY A 63 0.81 8.30 -3.31
N TRP A 64 0.08 7.22 -3.60
CA TRP A 64 -0.40 6.26 -2.59
C TRP A 64 0.66 5.81 -1.58
N CYS A 65 1.89 5.55 -2.02
CA CYS A 65 2.93 4.99 -1.18
C CYS A 65 3.68 6.02 -0.32
N ASN A 66 3.55 7.31 -0.61
CA ASN A 66 4.32 8.37 0.07
C ASN A 66 3.45 9.39 0.82
N ALA A 67 2.27 9.71 0.30
CA ALA A 67 1.44 10.78 0.85
C ALA A 67 0.53 10.29 1.97
N ASP A 68 0.38 11.10 3.03
CA ASP A 68 -0.59 10.80 4.10
C ASP A 68 -2.02 10.75 3.53
N LYS A 69 -2.35 11.72 2.67
CA LYS A 69 -3.61 11.82 1.92
C LYS A 69 -3.32 11.82 0.41
N PRO A 70 -3.24 10.63 -0.22
CA PRO A 70 -2.87 10.53 -1.62
C PRO A 70 -3.98 11.03 -2.54
N ALA A 71 -3.60 11.65 -3.66
CA ALA A 71 -4.55 12.18 -4.65
C ALA A 71 -5.36 11.06 -5.32
N LYS A 72 -4.71 9.91 -5.54
CA LYS A 72 -5.35 8.69 -6.01
C LYS A 72 -5.24 7.62 -4.94
N LYS A 73 -6.40 7.07 -4.56
CA LYS A 73 -6.48 6.05 -3.52
C LYS A 73 -6.52 4.65 -4.13
N CYS A 74 -5.85 3.72 -3.48
CA CYS A 74 -5.92 2.31 -3.81
C CYS A 74 -6.98 1.65 -2.94
N TRP A 75 -7.71 0.69 -3.50
CA TRP A 75 -8.55 -0.16 -2.67
C TRP A 75 -7.66 -0.97 -1.72
N CYS A 76 -8.08 -1.10 -0.47
CA CYS A 76 -7.47 -2.04 0.45
C CYS A 76 -8.53 -2.85 1.18
N MET A 77 -8.19 -4.11 1.41
CA MET A 77 -8.81 -4.97 2.40
C MET A 77 -7.67 -5.70 3.11
N LEU A 78 -7.40 -5.30 4.35
CA LEU A 78 -6.38 -5.92 5.20
C LEU A 78 -7.05 -6.32 6.51
N GLU A 79 -7.29 -7.62 6.72
CA GLU A 79 -7.80 -8.16 7.99
C GLU A 79 -9.08 -7.47 8.54
N GLY A 80 -10.02 -7.11 7.66
CA GLY A 80 -11.25 -6.41 8.05
C GLY A 80 -11.13 -4.89 8.13
N LEU A 81 -9.91 -4.35 8.03
CA LEU A 81 -9.67 -2.94 7.74
C LEU A 81 -9.87 -2.70 6.26
N GLY A 82 -10.84 -1.84 5.95
CA GLY A 82 -11.18 -1.45 4.60
C GLY A 82 -11.39 0.05 4.51
N GLY A 83 -11.37 0.54 3.29
CA GLY A 83 -11.58 1.95 3.00
C GLY A 83 -10.29 2.76 2.94
N ASP A 84 -10.47 3.98 2.48
CA ASP A 84 -9.45 4.87 1.95
C ASP A 84 -8.31 5.28 2.89
N GLU A 85 -8.54 5.24 4.21
CA GLU A 85 -7.68 5.88 5.22
C GLU A 85 -7.06 4.86 6.19
N PHE A 86 -7.63 3.66 6.27
CA PHE A 86 -7.28 2.67 7.29
C PHE A 86 -6.28 1.63 6.81
N CYS A 87 -5.95 1.64 5.51
CA CYS A 87 -5.00 0.70 4.90
C CYS A 87 -3.56 0.80 5.41
N SER A 88 -3.20 1.90 6.08
CA SER A 88 -1.88 2.09 6.71
C SER A 88 -1.88 1.96 8.22
N VAL A 89 -3.06 1.77 8.84
CA VAL A 89 -3.20 1.76 10.29
C VAL A 89 -3.31 0.32 10.75
N THR A 90 -2.21 -0.25 11.22
CA THR A 90 -2.15 -1.65 11.70
C THR A 90 -2.76 -1.85 13.09
N ASN A 91 -3.09 -0.78 13.81
CA ASN A 91 -3.31 -0.84 15.26
C ASN A 91 -4.62 -0.15 15.71
N LEU A 92 -5.67 -0.16 14.90
CA LEU A 92 -6.99 0.05 15.48
C LEU A 92 -7.36 -1.27 16.12
N GLU A 93 -7.27 -1.36 17.45
CA GLU A 93 -7.96 -2.43 18.16
C GLU A 93 -9.42 -2.37 17.73
N THR A 94 -9.90 -3.45 17.13
CA THR A 94 -11.33 -3.68 16.99
C THR A 94 -11.87 -3.93 18.39
N VAL A 95 -12.12 -2.86 19.14
CA VAL A 95 -12.71 -2.96 20.47
C VAL A 95 -14.13 -3.47 20.27
N CYS A 96 -14.39 -4.71 20.69
CA CYS A 96 -15.74 -5.20 20.84
C CYS A 96 -16.24 -4.71 22.20
N PRO A 97 -17.15 -3.73 22.28
CA PRO A 97 -17.53 -3.12 23.56
C PRO A 97 -18.27 -4.07 24.52
N ASN A 98 -18.52 -5.33 24.12
CA ASN A 98 -19.25 -6.36 24.88
C ASN A 98 -18.56 -7.75 24.83
N GLN A 99 -17.23 -7.84 24.79
CA GLN A 99 -16.52 -9.12 24.98
C GLN A 99 -16.03 -9.29 26.42
#